data_AF-A0A8C5HKP7-F1
#
_entry.id   AF-A0A8C5HKP7-F1
#
_cell.length_a   1.000
_cell.length_b   1.000
_cell.length_c   1.000
_cell.angle_alpha   90.00
_cell.angle_beta   90.00
_cell.angle_gamma   90.00
#
_symmetry.space_group_name_H-M   'P 1'
#
loop_
_entity.id
_entity.type
_entity.pdbx_description
1 polymer ?
#
loop_
_entity_poly.entity_id
_entity_poly.type
_entity_poly.pdbx_seq_one_letter_code
_entity_poly.pdbx_strand_id
1 'polypeptide(L)'
;TEEVLNGLVIVSLALGQQYSSLGSQPILCGSIPGLVPKQLRFCRNYIEIMPSVAEGVKLGIQECQHQFRGRRWNCTTIKDNLAIFGPVLDKATRESAFVHAIASAGVAFAVTRSCAEGTSTMCGCDSHHKGPPGEGWKWGGCSEDAEFGVLVSREFADARENRPDARSAMNRHNNEAGRTTILDHMHLRCKCHGLSGSCEVKTCWWAQPDFRMLGDYLKDKYDSASEMVVEKHRESRGWVETLRVKYAFFKHPTERDLVYYEGSPNFCEPNPETGSFGTRDRVCNVSSHGIEGCDLLCCGRGHNTRTEKRKEKCHCIFHWCCYVSCQECVRVYDVHTCK
;
A
#
# COMPACT_ATOMS: atom_id res chain seq x y z
N THR A 1 18.43 -35.88 67.96
CA THR A 1 19.83 -35.53 68.26
C THR A 1 20.00 -34.09 67.86
N GLU A 2 20.26 -33.24 68.85
CA GLU A 2 20.59 -31.82 68.66
C GLU A 2 21.77 -31.68 67.71
N GLU A 3 21.73 -30.69 66.81
CA GLU A 3 22.82 -29.75 66.66
C GLU A 3 22.37 -28.49 65.90
N VAL A 4 23.01 -27.39 66.26
CA VAL A 4 22.58 -25.99 66.18
C VAL A 4 23.18 -25.35 64.92
N LEU A 5 22.46 -24.44 64.24
CA LEU A 5 22.87 -23.04 64.05
C LEU A 5 21.98 -22.24 63.09
N ASN A 6 21.55 -21.09 63.63
CA ASN A 6 21.34 -19.80 63.00
C ASN A 6 20.15 -19.62 62.05
N GLY A 7 19.17 -18.87 62.57
CA GLY A 7 17.99 -18.46 61.84
C GLY A 7 18.29 -17.51 60.68
N LEU A 8 17.42 -17.57 59.69
CA LEU A 8 17.05 -16.46 58.84
C LEU A 8 15.62 -16.73 58.33
N VAL A 9 14.77 -15.72 58.41
CA VAL A 9 13.39 -15.75 57.92
C VAL A 9 13.41 -16.00 56.42
N ILE A 10 12.77 -17.08 55.95
CA ILE A 10 12.55 -17.36 54.52
C ILE A 10 11.26 -16.63 54.10
N VAL A 11 11.41 -15.48 53.44
CA VAL A 11 10.37 -14.97 52.53
C VAL A 11 10.82 -15.30 51.11
N SER A 12 10.07 -16.20 50.47
CA SER A 12 10.27 -16.57 49.07
C SER A 12 10.15 -15.36 48.14
N LEU A 13 11.22 -15.01 47.44
CA LEU A 13 11.18 -14.20 46.22
C LEU A 13 11.32 -15.12 45.03
N ALA A 14 10.19 -15.53 44.45
CA ALA A 14 10.18 -16.11 43.11
C ALA A 14 10.49 -15.00 42.11
N LEU A 15 11.69 -15.01 41.55
CA LEU A 15 12.11 -14.18 40.43
C LEU A 15 11.33 -14.60 39.16
N GLY A 16 10.24 -13.91 38.87
CA GLY A 16 9.64 -13.92 37.54
C GLY A 16 10.52 -13.14 36.58
N GLN A 17 10.99 -13.79 35.51
CA GLN A 17 11.66 -13.13 34.39
C GLN A 17 10.70 -12.11 33.76
N GLN A 18 10.96 -10.83 34.01
CA GLN A 18 10.40 -9.74 33.23
C GLN A 18 11.05 -9.78 31.84
N TYR A 19 10.32 -10.26 30.85
CA TYR A 19 10.60 -9.92 29.45
C TYR A 19 10.36 -8.42 29.30
N SER A 20 11.43 -7.63 29.36
CA SER A 20 11.41 -6.25 28.92
C SER A 20 11.16 -6.27 27.41
N SER A 21 9.93 -5.98 26.97
CA SER A 21 9.74 -5.57 25.59
C SER A 21 10.54 -4.28 25.41
N LEU A 22 11.40 -4.22 24.39
CA LEU A 22 11.91 -2.95 23.89
C LEU A 22 10.69 -2.19 23.35
N GLY A 23 9.99 -1.47 24.24
CA GLY A 23 8.90 -0.59 23.89
C GLY A 23 9.45 0.54 23.02
N SER A 24 9.12 0.51 21.74
CA SER A 24 9.12 1.67 20.86
C SER A 24 8.56 2.87 21.63
N GLN A 25 9.31 3.98 21.67
CA GLN A 25 8.84 5.20 22.34
C GLN A 25 7.41 5.55 21.90
N PRO A 26 6.53 5.98 22.82
CA PRO A 26 5.16 6.31 22.47
C PRO A 26 5.15 7.39 21.39
N ILE A 27 4.54 7.07 20.25
CA ILE A 27 4.41 8.00 19.12
C ILE A 27 3.63 9.22 19.61
N LEU A 28 4.25 10.40 19.57
CA LEU A 28 3.55 11.63 19.84
C LEU A 28 2.84 12.07 18.55
N CYS A 29 1.51 12.04 18.49
CA CYS A 29 0.78 12.47 17.28
C CYS A 29 1.18 13.86 16.77
N GLY A 30 1.61 14.75 17.67
CA GLY A 30 2.09 16.09 17.33
C GLY A 30 3.47 16.13 16.66
N SER A 31 4.26 15.06 16.72
CA SER A 31 5.54 14.96 16.00
C SER A 31 5.38 14.35 14.60
N ILE A 32 4.20 13.80 14.25
CA ILE A 32 3.91 13.34 12.90
C ILE A 32 3.65 14.56 12.02
N PRO A 33 4.56 14.89 11.09
CA PRO A 33 4.45 16.13 10.39
C PRO A 33 3.39 16.03 9.27
N GLY A 34 2.69 17.13 9.01
CA GLY A 34 1.67 17.20 7.95
C GLY A 34 0.26 16.71 8.33
N LEU A 35 0.02 16.30 9.59
CA LEU A 35 -1.34 15.98 10.05
C LEU A 35 -2.20 17.23 10.26
N VAL A 36 -3.42 17.21 9.73
CA VAL A 36 -4.43 18.25 9.99
C VAL A 36 -5.14 18.03 11.33
N PRO A 37 -5.79 19.03 11.95
CA PRO A 37 -6.44 18.89 13.27
C PRO A 37 -7.41 17.70 13.42
N LYS A 38 -8.16 17.37 12.35
CA LYS A 38 -9.05 16.19 12.33
C LYS A 38 -8.27 14.87 12.39
N GLN A 39 -7.14 14.78 11.68
CA GLN A 39 -6.22 13.63 11.74
C GLN A 39 -5.48 13.54 13.07
N LEU A 40 -5.12 14.68 13.69
CA LEU A 40 -4.53 14.69 15.03
C LEU A 40 -5.49 14.12 16.08
N ARG A 41 -6.79 14.45 15.97
CA ARG A 41 -7.81 13.87 16.85
C ARG A 41 -7.95 12.36 16.61
N PHE A 42 -7.99 11.93 15.35
CA PHE A 42 -7.99 10.51 14.99
C PHE A 42 -6.77 9.79 15.59
N CYS A 43 -5.57 10.31 15.37
CA CYS A 43 -4.33 9.72 15.88
C CYS A 43 -4.34 9.55 17.40
N ARG A 44 -4.87 10.53 18.15
CA ARG A 44 -4.98 10.42 19.61
C ARG A 44 -5.96 9.32 20.06
N ASN A 45 -7.05 9.13 19.32
CA ASN A 45 -8.05 8.12 19.64
C ASN A 45 -7.62 6.70 19.24
N TYR A 46 -6.75 6.59 18.23
CA TYR A 46 -6.36 5.34 17.59
C TYR A 46 -4.84 5.13 17.59
N ILE A 47 -4.17 5.58 18.66
CA ILE A 47 -2.69 5.64 18.70
C ILE A 47 -2.03 4.28 18.49
N GLU A 48 -2.63 3.19 19.00
CA GLU A 48 -2.09 1.83 18.88
C GLU A 48 -1.99 1.34 17.43
N ILE A 49 -2.91 1.77 16.55
CA ILE A 49 -2.96 1.33 15.16
C ILE A 49 -2.25 2.30 14.19
N MET A 50 -1.79 3.45 14.68
CA MET A 50 -1.08 4.44 13.86
C MET A 50 0.21 3.92 13.21
N PRO A 51 1.02 3.03 13.83
CA PRO A 51 2.14 2.39 13.14
C PRO A 51 1.70 1.66 11.86
N SER A 52 0.57 0.95 11.92
CA SER A 52 0.01 0.19 10.80
C SER A 52 -0.55 1.12 9.71
N VAL A 53 -1.11 2.28 10.10
CA VAL A 53 -1.48 3.34 9.13
C VAL A 53 -0.25 3.86 8.39
N ALA A 54 0.84 4.15 9.10
CA ALA A 54 2.08 4.64 8.49
C ALA A 54 2.71 3.59 7.56
N GLU A 55 2.77 2.32 7.99
CA GLU A 55 3.25 1.23 7.14
C GLU A 55 2.34 1.02 5.93
N GLY A 56 1.03 1.19 6.07
CA GLY A 56 0.09 1.11 4.95
C GLY A 56 0.31 2.18 3.88
N VAL A 57 0.59 3.43 4.28
CA VAL A 57 0.98 4.48 3.33
C VAL A 57 2.27 4.11 2.61
N LYS A 58 3.28 3.61 3.34
CA LYS A 58 4.56 3.17 2.78
C LYS A 58 4.39 2.00 1.80
N LEU A 59 3.57 1.02 2.14
CA LEU A 59 3.21 -0.10 1.28
C LEU A 59 2.57 0.39 -0.03
N GLY A 60 1.62 1.33 0.06
CA GLY A 60 1.00 1.95 -1.12
C GLY A 60 2.01 2.68 -2.02
N ILE A 61 2.94 3.43 -1.44
CA ILE A 61 4.02 4.11 -2.17
C ILE A 61 4.93 3.11 -2.88
N GLN A 62 5.36 2.06 -2.18
CA GLN A 62 6.24 1.04 -2.75
C GLN A 62 5.57 0.31 -3.92
N GLU A 63 4.28 -0.01 -3.78
CA GLU A 63 3.55 -0.64 -4.88
C GLU A 63 3.32 0.33 -6.03
N CYS A 64 3.09 1.62 -5.77
CA CYS A 64 3.02 2.63 -6.82
C CYS A 64 4.34 2.74 -7.62
N GLN A 65 5.48 2.77 -6.93
CA GLN A 65 6.80 2.74 -7.56
C GLN A 65 7.01 1.47 -8.37
N HIS A 66 6.55 0.33 -7.85
CA HIS A 66 6.58 -0.93 -8.58
C HIS A 66 5.76 -0.85 -9.87
N GLN A 67 4.49 -0.43 -9.79
CA GLN A 67 3.57 -0.36 -10.94
C GLN A 67 4.04 0.62 -12.01
N PHE A 68 4.71 1.70 -11.62
CA PHE A 68 5.16 2.76 -12.54
C PHE A 68 6.66 2.71 -12.88
N ARG A 69 7.41 1.68 -12.46
CA ARG A 69 8.88 1.57 -12.64
C ARG A 69 9.37 1.81 -14.08
N GLY A 70 8.58 1.38 -15.08
CA GLY A 70 8.88 1.52 -16.51
C GLY A 70 8.20 2.72 -17.21
N ARG A 71 7.42 3.54 -16.50
CA ARG A 71 6.71 4.71 -17.05
C ARG A 71 7.53 5.99 -16.86
N ARG A 72 7.33 7.02 -17.68
CA ARG A 72 8.05 8.33 -17.57
C ARG A 72 7.87 9.00 -16.21
N TRP A 73 6.67 8.97 -15.66
CA TRP A 73 6.44 9.17 -14.24
C TRP A 73 6.50 7.82 -13.53
N ASN A 74 7.41 7.67 -12.57
CA ASN A 74 7.70 6.40 -11.88
C ASN A 74 7.34 6.43 -10.39
N CYS A 75 6.42 7.31 -9.99
CA CYS A 75 5.97 7.44 -8.61
C CYS A 75 7.08 7.72 -7.59
N THR A 76 8.14 8.43 -8.00
CA THR A 76 9.22 8.87 -7.09
C THR A 76 8.70 9.89 -6.09
N THR A 77 9.08 9.71 -4.84
CA THR A 77 8.76 10.63 -3.74
C THR A 77 9.78 11.76 -3.64
N ILE A 78 9.35 12.91 -3.12
CA ILE A 78 10.26 14.03 -2.82
C ILE A 78 10.84 13.80 -1.42
N LYS A 79 12.16 13.59 -1.33
CA LYS A 79 12.86 13.53 -0.04
C LYS A 79 12.75 14.87 0.68
N ASP A 80 12.59 14.84 2.01
CA ASP A 80 12.55 16.00 2.90
C ASP A 80 11.34 16.96 2.73
N ASN A 81 10.24 16.49 2.10
CA ASN A 81 8.98 17.22 2.04
C ASN A 81 7.87 16.51 2.84
N LEU A 82 7.06 17.28 3.57
CA LEU A 82 5.88 16.79 4.30
C LEU A 82 4.79 16.26 3.35
N ALA A 83 4.75 16.77 2.13
CA ALA A 83 3.98 16.20 1.04
C ALA A 83 4.84 15.16 0.30
N ILE A 84 4.69 13.89 0.66
CA ILE A 84 5.51 12.75 0.19
C ILE A 84 5.67 12.70 -1.35
N PHE A 85 4.68 13.19 -2.10
CA PHE A 85 4.69 13.18 -3.58
C PHE A 85 4.71 14.58 -4.23
N GLY A 86 4.80 15.66 -3.44
CA GLY A 86 4.93 17.03 -3.96
C GLY A 86 3.81 17.50 -4.91
N PRO A 87 4.14 18.38 -5.88
CA PRO A 87 3.16 19.02 -6.78
C PRO A 87 2.41 18.08 -7.72
N VAL A 88 2.88 16.84 -7.91
CA VAL A 88 2.11 15.83 -8.65
C VAL A 88 0.75 15.64 -7.97
N LEU A 89 0.74 15.57 -6.64
CA LEU A 89 -0.50 15.51 -5.87
C LEU A 89 -1.25 16.84 -5.81
N ASP A 90 -0.71 17.96 -6.26
CA ASP A 90 -1.45 19.23 -6.28
C ASP A 90 -2.36 19.32 -7.51
N LYS A 91 -2.03 18.63 -8.61
CA LYS A 91 -2.85 18.55 -9.83
C LYS A 91 -3.76 17.32 -9.86
N ALA A 92 -4.96 17.48 -10.40
CA ALA A 92 -6.01 16.47 -10.51
C ALA A 92 -5.80 15.56 -11.74
N THR A 93 -4.58 15.02 -11.83
CA THR A 93 -4.15 14.13 -12.91
C THR A 93 -4.54 12.68 -12.66
N ARG A 94 -4.43 11.86 -13.70
CA ARG A 94 -4.64 10.42 -13.61
C ARG A 94 -3.65 9.75 -12.64
N GLU A 95 -2.40 10.22 -12.58
CA GLU A 95 -1.38 9.72 -11.65
C GLU A 95 -1.80 9.98 -10.20
N SER A 96 -2.31 11.18 -9.91
CA SER A 96 -2.81 11.55 -8.59
C SER A 96 -3.98 10.67 -8.17
N ALA A 97 -4.90 10.38 -9.09
CA ALA A 97 -6.03 9.48 -8.83
C ALA A 97 -5.57 8.10 -8.35
N PHE A 98 -4.56 7.52 -9.03
CA PHE A 98 -3.98 6.23 -8.63
C PHE A 98 -3.27 6.31 -7.28
N VAL A 99 -2.48 7.37 -7.02
CA VAL A 99 -1.77 7.54 -5.74
C VAL A 99 -2.74 7.59 -4.56
N HIS A 100 -3.84 8.34 -4.69
CA HIS A 100 -4.90 8.41 -3.67
C HIS A 100 -5.55 7.04 -3.42
N ALA A 101 -5.86 6.30 -4.49
CA ALA A 101 -6.45 4.97 -4.39
C ALA A 101 -5.50 3.95 -3.74
N ILE A 102 -4.26 3.83 -4.22
CA ILE A 102 -3.30 2.83 -3.71
C ILE A 102 -2.84 3.15 -2.27
N ALA A 103 -2.75 4.43 -1.89
CA ALA A 103 -2.44 4.82 -0.52
C ALA A 103 -3.60 4.48 0.43
N SER A 104 -4.85 4.76 0.03
CA SER A 104 -6.04 4.43 0.83
C SER A 104 -6.23 2.92 0.95
N ALA A 105 -5.97 2.17 -0.13
CA ALA A 105 -5.93 0.71 -0.12
C ALA A 105 -4.82 0.18 0.80
N GLY A 106 -3.61 0.77 0.74
CA GLY A 106 -2.47 0.38 1.57
C GLY A 106 -2.74 0.56 3.07
N VAL A 107 -3.36 1.67 3.48
CA VAL A 107 -3.78 1.88 4.87
C VAL A 107 -4.79 0.84 5.31
N ALA A 108 -5.84 0.61 4.52
CA ALA A 108 -6.86 -0.39 4.85
C ALA A 108 -6.23 -1.79 4.97
N PHE A 109 -5.36 -2.14 4.03
CA PHE A 109 -4.67 -3.43 3.98
C PHE A 109 -3.81 -3.69 5.22
N ALA A 110 -2.93 -2.74 5.54
CA ALA A 110 -1.96 -2.88 6.63
C ALA A 110 -2.64 -2.88 8.01
N VAL A 111 -3.67 -2.06 8.20
CA VAL A 111 -4.46 -2.05 9.44
C VAL A 111 -5.17 -3.38 9.63
N THR A 112 -5.90 -3.86 8.60
CA THR A 112 -6.57 -5.17 8.67
C THR A 112 -5.60 -6.31 8.95
N ARG A 113 -4.43 -6.32 8.31
CA ARG A 113 -3.38 -7.32 8.54
C ARG A 113 -2.87 -7.28 9.98
N SER A 114 -2.53 -6.09 10.47
CA SER A 114 -2.04 -5.87 11.84
C SER A 114 -3.05 -6.33 12.89
N CYS A 115 -4.33 -6.06 12.67
CA CYS A 115 -5.40 -6.52 13.57
C CYS A 115 -5.51 -8.05 13.59
N ALA A 116 -5.43 -8.70 12.43
CA ALA A 116 -5.47 -10.15 12.33
C ALA A 116 -4.24 -10.85 12.96
N GLU A 117 -3.10 -10.17 13.04
CA GLU A 117 -1.90 -10.64 13.74
C GLU A 117 -2.01 -10.52 15.27
N GLY A 118 -3.02 -9.82 15.79
CA GLY A 118 -3.23 -9.65 17.23
C GLY A 118 -2.24 -8.68 17.89
N THR A 119 -1.67 -7.74 17.13
CA THR A 119 -0.67 -6.79 17.63
C THR A 119 -1.26 -5.58 18.34
N SER A 120 -2.56 -5.33 18.21
CA SER A 120 -3.29 -4.24 18.87
C SER A 120 -4.39 -4.78 19.77
N THR A 121 -4.71 -4.07 20.85
CA THR A 121 -5.83 -4.39 21.73
C THR A 121 -7.17 -3.84 21.23
N MET A 122 -7.13 -2.91 20.28
CA MET A 122 -8.29 -2.17 19.76
C MET A 122 -9.03 -2.91 18.63
N CYS A 123 -8.42 -3.93 18.05
CA CYS A 123 -8.98 -4.69 16.93
C CYS A 123 -8.44 -6.12 16.95
N GLY A 124 -9.04 -6.99 16.13
CA GLY A 124 -8.67 -8.39 16.06
C GLY A 124 -9.17 -9.06 14.78
N CYS A 125 -9.37 -10.38 14.87
CA CYS A 125 -10.04 -11.14 13.83
C CYS A 125 -11.53 -10.77 13.75
N ASP A 126 -12.10 -10.88 12.57
CA ASP A 126 -13.53 -10.73 12.35
C ASP A 126 -14.32 -11.80 13.14
N SER A 127 -15.15 -11.31 14.08
CA SER A 127 -16.02 -12.09 14.96
C SER A 127 -17.46 -12.21 14.46
N HIS A 128 -17.81 -11.62 13.31
CA HIS A 128 -19.16 -11.70 12.78
C HIS A 128 -19.53 -13.14 12.40
N HIS A 129 -20.83 -13.44 12.46
CA HIS A 129 -21.35 -14.77 12.14
C HIS A 129 -21.30 -15.02 10.63
N LYS A 130 -20.41 -15.91 10.19
CA LYS A 130 -20.08 -16.16 8.77
C LYS A 130 -21.05 -17.11 8.04
N GLY A 131 -22.20 -17.42 8.63
CA GLY A 131 -23.16 -18.40 8.10
C GLY A 131 -22.66 -19.85 8.18
N PRO A 132 -23.47 -20.84 7.75
CA PRO A 132 -23.04 -22.22 7.72
C PRO A 132 -21.86 -22.40 6.74
N PRO A 133 -20.85 -23.22 7.08
CA PRO A 133 -19.74 -23.47 6.16
C PRO A 133 -20.23 -24.24 4.93
N GLY A 134 -19.51 -24.09 3.81
CA GLY A 134 -19.74 -24.90 2.62
C GLY A 134 -19.41 -26.38 2.82
N GLU A 135 -19.77 -27.20 1.84
CA GLU A 135 -19.55 -28.65 1.91
C GLU A 135 -18.06 -29.00 2.02
N GLY A 136 -17.72 -29.90 2.94
CA GLY A 136 -16.35 -30.43 3.10
C GLY A 136 -15.36 -29.49 3.81
N TRP A 137 -15.82 -28.47 4.53
CA TRP A 137 -14.95 -27.64 5.39
C TRP A 137 -15.70 -27.01 6.57
N LYS A 138 -14.94 -26.44 7.51
CA LYS A 138 -15.49 -25.69 8.65
C LYS A 138 -14.83 -24.31 8.76
N TRP A 139 -15.56 -23.33 9.29
CA TRP A 139 -14.98 -22.06 9.70
C TRP A 139 -13.95 -22.27 10.81
N GLY A 140 -12.88 -21.49 10.79
CA GLY A 140 -11.90 -21.43 11.88
C GLY A 140 -10.66 -20.64 11.47
N GLY A 141 -9.72 -20.48 12.38
CA GLY A 141 -8.60 -19.55 12.20
C GLY A 141 -9.04 -18.09 12.42
N CYS A 142 -8.27 -17.16 11.87
CA CYS A 142 -8.51 -15.72 11.99
C CYS A 142 -9.01 -15.18 10.64
N SER A 143 -10.30 -14.89 10.54
CA SER A 143 -10.79 -14.09 9.42
C SER A 143 -10.30 -12.66 9.60
N GLU A 144 -9.74 -12.08 8.53
CA GLU A 144 -9.26 -10.70 8.56
C GLU A 144 -10.44 -9.72 8.50
N ASP A 145 -10.48 -8.74 9.41
CA ASP A 145 -11.53 -7.70 9.45
C ASP A 145 -11.21 -6.56 8.48
N ALA A 146 -11.58 -6.76 7.22
CA ALA A 146 -11.38 -5.79 6.15
C ALA A 146 -12.25 -4.54 6.30
N GLU A 147 -13.43 -4.66 6.90
CA GLU A 147 -14.34 -3.54 7.14
C GLU A 147 -13.74 -2.54 8.13
N PHE A 148 -13.12 -3.04 9.21
CA PHE A 148 -12.40 -2.20 10.17
C PHE A 148 -11.24 -1.43 9.51
N GLY A 149 -10.43 -2.10 8.69
CA GLY A 149 -9.33 -1.44 7.97
C GLY A 149 -9.83 -0.36 7.00
N VAL A 150 -10.90 -0.64 6.26
CA VAL A 150 -11.55 0.34 5.38
C VAL A 150 -12.10 1.54 6.16
N LEU A 151 -12.71 1.31 7.32
CA LEU A 151 -13.21 2.38 8.19
C LEU A 151 -12.08 3.29 8.67
N VAL A 152 -10.99 2.70 9.17
CA VAL A 152 -9.79 3.44 9.60
C VAL A 152 -9.19 4.25 8.46
N SER A 153 -9.05 3.64 7.29
CA SER A 153 -8.56 4.32 6.08
C SER A 153 -9.45 5.50 5.69
N ARG A 154 -10.77 5.33 5.74
CA ARG A 154 -11.74 6.40 5.44
C ARG A 154 -11.65 7.57 6.41
N GLU A 155 -11.68 7.30 7.71
CA GLU A 155 -11.58 8.33 8.75
C GLU A 155 -10.27 9.12 8.66
N PHE A 156 -9.17 8.46 8.34
CA PHE A 156 -7.85 9.09 8.27
C PHE A 156 -7.58 9.83 6.95
N ALA A 157 -7.83 9.20 5.80
CA ALA A 157 -7.53 9.76 4.48
C ALA A 157 -8.49 10.91 4.12
N ASP A 158 -9.79 10.72 4.37
CA ASP A 158 -10.81 11.69 3.97
C ASP A 158 -10.90 12.86 4.96
N ALA A 159 -10.18 12.80 6.09
CA ALA A 159 -10.10 13.90 7.05
C ALA A 159 -9.57 15.22 6.44
N ARG A 160 -8.81 15.15 5.35
CA ARG A 160 -8.31 16.34 4.60
C ARG A 160 -9.31 16.82 3.54
N GLU A 161 -10.20 15.96 3.09
CA GLU A 161 -11.05 16.16 1.91
C GLU A 161 -12.44 16.69 2.29
N ASN A 162 -12.53 17.69 3.17
CA ASN A 162 -13.83 18.24 3.64
C ASN A 162 -14.30 19.49 2.87
N ARG A 163 -13.50 19.99 1.91
CA ARG A 163 -13.87 21.19 1.15
C ARG A 163 -14.91 20.85 0.07
N PRO A 164 -15.85 21.76 -0.24
CA PRO A 164 -16.81 21.60 -1.32
C PRO A 164 -16.19 21.95 -2.69
N ASP A 165 -14.94 21.54 -2.92
CA ASP A 165 -14.20 21.77 -4.16
C ASP A 165 -14.07 20.50 -5.00
N ALA A 166 -13.80 20.67 -6.29
CA ALA A 166 -13.69 19.57 -7.25
C ALA A 166 -12.57 18.60 -6.86
N ARG A 167 -11.52 19.13 -6.24
CA ARG A 167 -10.37 18.34 -5.83
C ARG A 167 -10.71 17.37 -4.70
N SER A 168 -11.37 17.84 -3.65
CA SER A 168 -11.79 16.98 -2.54
C SER A 168 -12.81 15.95 -3.04
N ALA A 169 -13.69 16.32 -3.99
CA ALA A 169 -14.62 15.36 -4.60
C ALA A 169 -13.88 14.23 -5.35
N MET A 170 -12.86 14.57 -6.15
CA MET A 170 -12.03 13.59 -6.85
C MET A 170 -11.28 12.68 -5.88
N ASN A 171 -10.62 13.28 -4.87
CA ASN A 171 -9.82 12.55 -3.89
C ASN A 171 -10.69 11.57 -3.09
N ARG A 172 -11.86 11.98 -2.61
CA ARG A 172 -12.79 11.08 -1.88
C ARG A 172 -13.23 9.90 -2.76
N HIS A 173 -13.56 10.14 -4.03
CA HIS A 173 -13.96 9.07 -4.95
C HIS A 173 -12.83 8.05 -5.15
N ASN A 174 -11.61 8.53 -5.46
CA ASN A 174 -10.47 7.65 -5.70
C ASN A 174 -10.00 6.92 -4.44
N ASN A 175 -10.04 7.59 -3.28
CA ASN A 175 -9.78 6.95 -1.99
C ASN A 175 -10.76 5.80 -1.74
N GLU A 176 -12.05 6.01 -2.04
CA GLU A 176 -13.09 4.98 -1.92
C GLU A 176 -12.86 3.83 -2.89
N ALA A 177 -12.54 4.10 -4.16
CA ALA A 177 -12.21 3.05 -5.13
C ALA A 177 -11.06 2.14 -4.65
N GLY A 178 -10.04 2.74 -4.03
CA GLY A 178 -8.94 2.02 -3.39
C GLY A 178 -9.40 1.14 -2.23
N ARG A 179 -10.22 1.67 -1.32
CA ARG A 179 -10.74 0.95 -0.15
C ARG A 179 -11.68 -0.19 -0.54
N THR A 180 -12.61 0.06 -1.46
CA THR A 180 -13.58 -0.93 -1.93
C THR A 180 -12.89 -2.11 -2.60
N THR A 181 -11.76 -1.88 -3.27
CA THR A 181 -10.93 -2.94 -3.85
C THR A 181 -10.47 -3.97 -2.80
N ILE A 182 -10.25 -3.56 -1.55
CA ILE A 182 -9.89 -4.48 -0.44
C ILE A 182 -11.04 -5.43 -0.15
N LEU A 183 -12.25 -4.89 -0.01
CA LEU A 183 -13.46 -5.66 0.29
C LEU A 183 -13.82 -6.62 -0.84
N ASP A 184 -13.76 -6.13 -2.09
CA ASP A 184 -14.11 -6.90 -3.29
C ASP A 184 -13.19 -8.12 -3.52
N HIS A 185 -11.96 -8.10 -2.99
CA HIS A 185 -10.95 -9.14 -3.22
C HIS A 185 -10.65 -10.02 -2.00
N MET A 186 -11.47 -9.91 -0.94
CA MET A 186 -11.44 -10.89 0.14
C MET A 186 -11.81 -12.26 -0.42
N HIS A 187 -11.03 -13.28 -0.06
CA HIS A 187 -11.24 -14.64 -0.55
C HIS A 187 -11.10 -15.67 0.58
N LEU A 188 -11.71 -16.84 0.37
CA LEU A 188 -11.56 -17.95 1.28
C LEU A 188 -10.16 -18.56 1.16
N ARG A 189 -9.42 -18.54 2.27
CA ARG A 189 -8.18 -19.27 2.42
C ARG A 189 -8.41 -20.47 3.34
N CYS A 190 -7.97 -21.64 2.91
CA CYS A 190 -8.17 -22.89 3.65
C CYS A 190 -6.84 -23.53 4.01
N LYS A 191 -6.78 -24.20 5.17
CA LYS A 191 -5.68 -25.08 5.57
C LYS A 191 -6.19 -26.50 5.74
N CYS A 192 -5.51 -27.43 5.09
CA CYS A 192 -5.77 -28.85 5.17
C CYS A 192 -5.00 -29.47 6.34
N HIS A 193 -5.66 -30.34 7.10
CA HIS A 193 -5.08 -30.99 8.29
C HIS A 193 -5.51 -32.45 8.45
N GLY A 194 -5.97 -33.08 7.36
CA GLY A 194 -6.19 -34.52 7.32
C GLY A 194 -4.89 -35.33 7.38
N LEU A 195 -5.02 -36.65 7.47
CA LEU A 195 -3.90 -37.59 7.56
C LEU A 195 -2.87 -37.34 6.45
N SER A 196 -1.59 -37.22 6.80
CA SER A 196 -0.50 -36.93 5.86
C SER A 196 -0.69 -35.64 5.03
N GLY A 197 -1.46 -34.67 5.54
CA GLY A 197 -1.75 -33.41 4.85
C GLY A 197 -2.92 -33.46 3.87
N SER A 198 -3.76 -34.50 3.93
CA SER A 198 -4.97 -34.59 3.09
C SER A 198 -5.95 -33.44 3.37
N CYS A 199 -6.73 -33.06 2.36
CA CYS A 199 -7.75 -32.00 2.44
C CYS A 199 -9.16 -32.51 2.73
N GLU A 200 -9.31 -33.76 3.16
CA GLU A 200 -10.58 -34.34 3.61
C GLU A 200 -11.15 -33.58 4.82
N VAL A 201 -10.25 -33.08 5.67
CA VAL A 201 -10.58 -32.15 6.73
C VAL A 201 -9.80 -30.86 6.47
N LYS A 202 -10.53 -29.77 6.26
CA LYS A 202 -9.95 -28.44 6.08
C LYS A 202 -10.74 -27.38 6.82
N THR A 203 -10.03 -26.35 7.24
CA THR A 203 -10.59 -25.18 7.93
C THR A 203 -10.32 -23.96 7.09
N CYS A 204 -11.32 -23.08 6.92
CA CYS A 204 -11.21 -21.89 6.09
C CYS A 204 -11.56 -20.61 6.85
N TRP A 205 -10.97 -19.51 6.40
CA TRP A 205 -11.21 -18.14 6.88
C TRP A 205 -11.17 -17.16 5.72
N TRP A 206 -11.71 -15.96 5.95
CA TRP A 206 -11.58 -14.85 5.00
C TRP A 206 -10.18 -14.23 5.13
N ALA A 207 -9.50 -14.06 4.01
CA ALA A 207 -8.16 -13.49 3.96
C ALA A 207 -8.04 -12.46 2.84
N GLN A 208 -7.19 -11.46 3.06
CA GLN A 208 -6.76 -10.55 2.00
C GLN A 208 -5.80 -11.26 1.04
N PRO A 209 -5.78 -10.89 -0.26
CA PRO A 209 -4.78 -11.35 -1.20
C PRO A 209 -3.41 -10.71 -0.93
N ASP A 210 -2.40 -11.08 -1.72
CA ASP A 210 -1.15 -10.31 -1.73
C ASP A 210 -1.41 -8.90 -2.29
N PHE A 211 -0.80 -7.89 -1.65
CA PHE A 211 -1.02 -6.48 -2.03
C PHE A 211 -0.65 -6.19 -3.49
N ARG A 212 0.26 -6.98 -4.07
CA ARG A 212 0.61 -6.93 -5.50
C ARG A 212 -0.61 -7.06 -6.41
N MET A 213 -1.49 -8.02 -6.11
CA MET A 213 -2.68 -8.27 -6.93
C MET A 213 -3.64 -7.06 -6.90
N LEU A 214 -3.76 -6.40 -5.75
CA LEU A 214 -4.53 -5.16 -5.63
C LEU A 214 -3.88 -4.00 -6.39
N GLY A 215 -2.55 -3.92 -6.34
CA GLY A 215 -1.77 -2.97 -7.14
C GLY A 215 -1.99 -3.15 -8.64
N ASP A 216 -1.98 -4.39 -9.12
CA ASP A 216 -2.25 -4.74 -10.52
C ASP A 216 -3.70 -4.35 -10.90
N TYR A 217 -4.68 -4.69 -10.08
CA TYR A 217 -6.08 -4.31 -10.31
C TYR A 217 -6.29 -2.78 -10.38
N LEU A 218 -5.72 -2.03 -9.42
CA LEU A 218 -5.80 -0.58 -9.44
C LEU A 218 -5.02 0.03 -10.63
N LYS A 219 -3.98 -0.67 -11.10
CA LYS A 219 -3.20 -0.23 -12.26
C LYS A 219 -4.00 -0.37 -13.56
N ASP A 220 -4.87 -1.37 -13.65
CA ASP A 220 -5.87 -1.49 -14.72
C ASP A 220 -6.91 -0.38 -14.62
N LYS A 221 -7.41 -0.08 -13.41
CA LYS A 221 -8.34 1.05 -13.18
C LYS A 221 -7.73 2.40 -13.52
N TYR A 222 -6.42 2.56 -13.35
CA TYR A 222 -5.69 3.74 -13.84
C TYR A 222 -5.71 3.82 -15.37
N ASP A 223 -5.48 2.72 -16.09
CA ASP A 223 -5.48 2.75 -17.56
C ASP A 223 -6.87 3.09 -18.11
N SER A 224 -7.95 2.66 -17.43
CA SER A 224 -9.35 2.95 -17.77
C SER A 224 -9.98 4.12 -17.02
N ALA A 225 -9.20 4.98 -16.37
CA ALA A 225 -9.73 6.07 -15.54
C ALA A 225 -10.59 7.05 -16.35
N SER A 226 -11.69 7.51 -15.77
CA SER A 226 -12.65 8.40 -16.42
C SER A 226 -12.27 9.87 -16.27
N GLU A 227 -12.25 10.60 -17.39
CA GLU A 227 -12.07 12.05 -17.37
C GLU A 227 -13.40 12.76 -17.06
N MET A 228 -13.35 13.68 -16.11
CA MET A 228 -14.47 14.43 -15.58
C MET A 228 -14.37 15.91 -15.96
N VAL A 229 -15.47 16.63 -15.83
CA VAL A 229 -15.60 18.08 -15.98
C VAL A 229 -16.12 18.64 -14.66
N VAL A 230 -15.57 19.77 -14.24
CA VAL A 230 -16.00 20.47 -13.03
C VAL A 230 -17.25 21.29 -13.33
N GLU A 231 -18.30 21.06 -12.57
CA GLU A 231 -19.51 21.88 -12.57
C GLU A 231 -19.63 22.62 -11.24
N LYS A 232 -20.10 23.87 -11.27
CA LYS A 232 -20.31 24.67 -10.07
C LYS A 232 -21.78 25.02 -9.92
N HIS A 233 -22.34 24.72 -8.76
CA HIS A 233 -23.70 25.10 -8.42
C HIS A 233 -23.77 25.69 -7.01
N ARG A 234 -24.88 26.37 -6.71
CA ARG A 234 -25.07 27.07 -5.44
C ARG A 234 -25.99 26.26 -4.55
N GLU A 235 -25.50 25.93 -3.36
CA GLU A 235 -26.27 25.31 -2.28
C GLU A 235 -26.49 26.30 -1.13
N SER A 236 -27.27 25.89 -0.12
CA SER A 236 -27.56 26.71 1.08
C SER A 236 -26.29 27.12 1.84
N ARG A 237 -25.25 26.30 1.80
CA ARG A 237 -23.96 26.52 2.49
C ARG A 237 -22.92 27.26 1.63
N GLY A 238 -23.23 27.59 0.38
CA GLY A 238 -22.32 28.29 -0.54
C GLY A 238 -22.17 27.63 -1.90
N TRP A 239 -21.10 28.00 -2.62
CA TRP A 239 -20.75 27.37 -3.89
C TRP A 239 -20.16 25.98 -3.65
N VAL A 240 -20.61 25.02 -4.44
CA VAL A 240 -20.13 23.63 -4.42
C VAL A 240 -19.70 23.27 -5.83
N GLU A 241 -18.57 22.59 -5.92
CA GLU A 241 -18.06 22.04 -7.18
C GLU A 241 -18.29 20.53 -7.21
N THR A 242 -18.86 20.02 -8.30
CA THR A 242 -19.10 18.59 -8.54
C THR A 242 -18.41 18.12 -9.82
N LEU A 243 -18.26 16.81 -9.95
CA LEU A 243 -17.63 16.17 -11.09
C LEU A 243 -18.70 15.50 -11.94
N ARG A 244 -18.80 15.90 -13.21
CA ARG A 244 -19.63 15.23 -14.22
C ARG A 244 -18.75 14.53 -15.25
N VAL A 245 -19.19 13.40 -15.77
CA VAL A 245 -18.47 12.71 -16.86
C VAL A 245 -18.29 13.62 -18.08
N LYS A 246 -17.08 13.68 -18.63
CA LYS A 246 -16.79 14.47 -19.83
C LYS A 246 -17.47 13.89 -21.08
N TYR A 247 -17.47 12.57 -21.20
CA TYR A 247 -17.94 11.84 -22.37
C TYR A 247 -19.17 10.99 -22.02
N ALA A 248 -20.37 11.57 -22.14
CA ALA A 248 -21.63 10.93 -21.73
C ALA A 248 -22.04 9.70 -22.56
N PHE A 249 -21.42 9.46 -23.72
CA PHE A 249 -21.70 8.28 -24.56
C PHE A 249 -21.03 7.00 -24.05
N PHE A 250 -20.05 7.11 -23.14
CA PHE A 250 -19.42 5.96 -22.50
C PHE A 250 -20.10 5.61 -21.18
N LYS A 251 -19.79 4.42 -20.65
CA LYS A 251 -20.27 4.00 -19.33
C LYS A 251 -19.78 4.98 -18.26
N HIS A 252 -20.68 5.37 -17.38
CA HIS A 252 -20.34 6.22 -16.24
C HIS A 252 -19.44 5.47 -15.25
N PRO A 253 -18.47 6.14 -14.61
CA PRO A 253 -17.63 5.53 -13.61
C PRO A 253 -18.47 5.11 -12.40
N THR A 254 -18.16 3.93 -11.88
CA THR A 254 -18.69 3.41 -10.62
C THR A 254 -17.79 3.84 -9.45
N GLU A 255 -18.18 3.54 -8.22
CA GLU A 255 -17.35 3.75 -7.02
C GLU A 255 -16.04 2.94 -7.03
N ARG A 256 -15.89 1.99 -7.96
CA ARG A 256 -14.69 1.15 -8.13
C ARG A 256 -13.75 1.66 -9.22
N ASP A 257 -14.14 2.71 -9.92
CA ASP A 257 -13.35 3.28 -11.02
C ASP A 257 -12.57 4.50 -10.53
N LEU A 258 -11.50 4.85 -11.24
CA LEU A 258 -10.74 6.07 -10.94
C LEU A 258 -11.23 7.23 -11.79
N VAL A 259 -11.23 8.43 -11.22
CA VAL A 259 -11.64 9.67 -11.88
C VAL A 259 -10.57 10.75 -11.78
N TYR A 260 -10.44 11.57 -12.82
CA TYR A 260 -9.55 12.72 -12.88
C TYR A 260 -10.17 13.82 -13.75
N TYR A 261 -9.69 15.07 -13.65
CA TYR A 261 -10.24 16.17 -14.47
C TYR A 261 -9.18 17.12 -15.06
N GLU A 262 -7.89 16.90 -14.80
CA GLU A 262 -6.79 17.63 -15.44
C GLU A 262 -5.91 16.69 -16.26
N GLY A 263 -5.46 17.16 -17.42
CA GLY A 263 -4.53 16.42 -18.27
C GLY A 263 -3.17 16.24 -17.60
N SER A 264 -2.59 15.05 -17.72
CA SER A 264 -1.25 14.77 -17.20
C SER A 264 -0.19 15.63 -17.92
N PRO A 265 0.78 16.19 -17.20
CA PRO A 265 1.85 16.98 -17.81
C PRO A 265 2.80 16.08 -18.63
N ASN A 266 3.67 16.70 -19.42
CA ASN A 266 4.76 15.99 -20.06
C ASN A 266 5.87 15.68 -19.04
N PHE A 267 6.10 14.40 -18.76
CA PHE A 267 7.12 13.92 -17.82
C PHE A 267 8.51 13.71 -18.45
N CYS A 268 8.75 14.12 -19.70
CA CYS A 268 10.02 13.93 -20.38
C CYS A 268 11.16 14.77 -19.80
N GLU A 269 10.85 16.04 -19.46
CA GLU A 269 11.81 17.02 -18.95
C GLU A 269 11.55 17.29 -17.46
N PRO A 270 12.58 17.68 -16.70
CA PRO A 270 12.41 18.11 -15.32
C PRO A 270 11.54 19.37 -15.27
N ASN A 271 10.49 19.35 -14.47
CA ASN A 271 9.63 20.50 -14.24
C ASN A 271 9.13 20.52 -12.77
N PRO A 272 9.69 21.40 -11.92
CA PRO A 272 9.33 21.54 -10.52
C PRO A 272 7.85 21.85 -10.27
N GLU A 273 7.20 22.64 -11.14
CA GLU A 273 5.79 23.03 -10.98
C GLU A 273 4.84 21.83 -11.15
N THR A 274 5.26 20.84 -11.93
CA THR A 274 4.50 19.61 -12.16
C THR A 274 4.97 18.44 -11.30
N GLY A 275 6.09 18.61 -10.59
CA GLY A 275 6.79 17.53 -9.89
C GLY A 275 7.41 16.48 -10.83
N SER A 276 7.61 16.81 -12.11
CA SER A 276 8.34 15.95 -13.06
C SER A 276 9.83 16.01 -12.77
N PHE A 277 10.48 14.86 -12.60
CA PHE A 277 11.94 14.73 -12.51
C PHE A 277 12.61 14.64 -13.88
N GLY A 278 11.84 14.48 -14.95
CA GLY A 278 12.34 14.12 -16.27
C GLY A 278 12.76 12.66 -16.38
N THR A 279 13.21 12.26 -17.57
CA THR A 279 13.61 10.86 -17.83
C THR A 279 15.10 10.65 -18.03
N ARG A 280 15.91 11.71 -17.91
CA ARG A 280 17.38 11.63 -18.02
C ARG A 280 17.96 10.65 -16.99
N ASP A 281 18.99 9.92 -17.39
CA ASP A 281 19.71 8.91 -16.59
C ASP A 281 18.86 7.71 -16.13
N ARG A 282 17.60 7.61 -16.57
CA ARG A 282 16.76 6.45 -16.29
C ARG A 282 17.15 5.27 -17.16
N VAL A 283 17.17 4.09 -16.55
CA VAL A 283 17.40 2.83 -17.25
C VAL A 283 16.23 2.57 -18.21
N CYS A 284 16.54 2.23 -19.46
CA CYS A 284 15.57 1.91 -20.50
C CYS A 284 15.86 0.54 -21.11
N ASN A 285 14.85 -0.07 -21.74
CA ASN A 285 14.96 -1.37 -22.39
C ASN A 285 15.10 -1.20 -23.92
N VAL A 286 16.25 -1.56 -24.50
CA VAL A 286 16.48 -1.46 -25.95
C VAL A 286 15.67 -2.47 -26.77
N SER A 287 15.28 -3.60 -26.15
CA SER A 287 14.51 -4.65 -26.83
C SER A 287 13.00 -4.39 -26.82
N SER A 288 12.54 -3.41 -26.03
CA SER A 288 11.12 -3.07 -25.91
C SER A 288 10.78 -1.90 -26.81
N HIS A 289 9.73 -2.04 -27.62
CA HIS A 289 9.12 -0.93 -28.36
C HIS A 289 7.98 -0.25 -27.56
N GLY A 290 7.74 -0.71 -26.33
CA GLY A 290 6.73 -0.17 -25.43
C GLY A 290 7.22 1.05 -24.63
N ILE A 291 6.47 1.44 -23.61
CA ILE A 291 6.70 2.68 -22.84
C ILE A 291 8.01 2.62 -22.02
N GLU A 292 8.45 1.42 -21.65
CA GLU A 292 9.77 1.15 -21.03
C GLU A 292 10.93 1.14 -22.04
N GLY A 293 10.60 1.17 -23.32
CA GLY A 293 11.53 1.21 -24.45
C GLY A 293 12.34 2.49 -24.48
N CYS A 294 13.60 2.43 -24.92
CA CYS A 294 14.46 3.61 -24.96
C CYS A 294 13.90 4.74 -25.84
N ASP A 295 13.21 4.42 -26.95
CA ASP A 295 12.62 5.46 -27.82
C ASP A 295 11.55 6.28 -27.10
N LEU A 296 10.64 5.60 -26.39
CA LEU A 296 9.52 6.23 -25.71
C LEU A 296 9.89 6.79 -24.33
N LEU A 297 10.68 6.08 -23.53
CA LEU A 297 11.08 6.52 -22.20
C LEU A 297 12.02 7.72 -22.28
N CYS A 298 12.95 7.72 -23.23
CA CYS A 298 13.93 8.80 -23.41
C CYS A 298 13.41 9.93 -24.32
N CYS A 299 12.15 9.87 -24.74
CA CYS A 299 11.48 10.93 -25.49
C CYS A 299 12.22 11.34 -26.78
N GLY A 300 12.83 10.37 -27.47
CA GLY A 300 13.59 10.61 -28.69
C GLY A 300 14.99 11.22 -28.53
N ARG A 301 15.45 11.51 -27.30
CA ARG A 301 16.80 12.05 -27.04
C ARG A 301 17.93 11.02 -27.24
N GLY A 302 17.58 9.75 -27.42
CA GLY A 302 18.50 8.62 -27.45
C GLY A 302 18.95 8.18 -26.05
N HIS A 303 19.87 7.23 -25.99
CA HIS A 303 20.38 6.66 -24.74
C HIS A 303 21.91 6.48 -24.79
N ASN A 304 22.52 6.48 -23.61
CA ASN A 304 23.89 6.03 -23.40
C ASN A 304 23.89 4.52 -23.15
N THR A 305 25.01 3.86 -23.42
CA THR A 305 25.22 2.44 -23.12
C THR A 305 26.47 2.31 -22.28
N ARG A 306 26.39 1.59 -21.16
CA ARG A 306 27.54 1.23 -20.34
C ARG A 306 27.53 -0.27 -20.06
N THR A 307 28.70 -0.88 -20.09
CA THR A 307 28.86 -2.29 -19.72
C THR A 307 29.15 -2.39 -18.22
N GLU A 308 28.35 -3.17 -17.50
CA GLU A 308 28.43 -3.36 -16.05
C GLU A 308 28.69 -4.83 -15.74
N LYS A 309 29.71 -5.10 -14.90
CA LYS A 309 30.03 -6.45 -14.43
C LYS A 309 29.40 -6.67 -13.07
N ARG A 310 28.55 -7.68 -12.93
CA ARG A 310 27.91 -8.04 -11.67
C ARG A 310 28.34 -9.44 -11.24
N LYS A 311 28.71 -9.57 -9.96
CA LYS A 311 28.92 -10.86 -9.33
C LYS A 311 27.58 -11.45 -8.93
N GLU A 312 27.31 -12.67 -9.36
CA GLU A 312 26.10 -13.40 -9.01
C GLU A 312 26.43 -14.85 -8.68
N LYS A 313 25.57 -15.47 -7.88
CA LYS A 313 25.68 -16.91 -7.60
C LYS A 313 25.24 -17.68 -8.83
N CYS A 314 26.08 -18.59 -9.28
CA CYS A 314 25.87 -19.41 -10.48
C CYS A 314 26.25 -20.86 -10.17
N HIS A 315 25.86 -21.78 -11.07
CA HIS A 315 26.16 -23.21 -10.95
C HIS A 315 25.87 -23.75 -9.54
N CYS A 316 24.70 -23.38 -9.01
CA CYS A 316 24.29 -23.76 -7.66
C CYS A 316 23.92 -25.24 -7.63
N ILE A 317 24.63 -26.01 -6.82
CA ILE A 317 24.41 -27.44 -6.60
C ILE A 317 23.79 -27.60 -5.21
N PHE A 318 22.65 -28.27 -5.18
CA PHE A 318 22.04 -28.69 -3.92
C PHE A 318 22.70 -29.98 -3.44
N HIS A 319 23.22 -29.96 -2.22
CA HIS A 319 23.75 -31.14 -1.56
C HIS A 319 22.67 -31.69 -0.63
N TRP A 320 22.24 -32.93 -0.88
CA TRP A 320 21.21 -33.54 -0.07
C TRP A 320 21.68 -33.66 1.39
N CYS A 321 20.96 -32.96 2.28
CA CYS A 321 21.22 -32.74 3.70
C CYS A 321 22.34 -31.73 4.05
N CYS A 322 22.16 -30.39 4.05
CA CYS A 322 20.99 -29.52 3.79
C CYS A 322 21.47 -28.13 3.29
N TYR A 323 22.39 -28.08 2.32
CA TYR A 323 22.94 -26.80 1.88
C TYR A 323 23.05 -26.70 0.36
N VAL A 324 23.02 -25.46 -0.12
CA VAL A 324 23.28 -25.12 -1.51
C VAL A 324 24.69 -24.56 -1.59
N SER A 325 25.52 -25.16 -2.45
CA SER A 325 26.84 -24.63 -2.79
C SER A 325 26.74 -23.95 -4.14
N CYS A 326 27.10 -22.66 -4.20
CA CYS A 326 27.12 -21.91 -5.45
C CYS A 326 28.52 -21.37 -5.71
N GLN A 327 28.92 -21.34 -6.98
CA GLN A 327 30.10 -20.61 -7.41
C GLN A 327 29.77 -19.13 -7.59
N GLU A 328 30.78 -18.27 -7.53
CA GLU A 328 30.64 -16.87 -7.93
C GLU A 328 31.00 -16.70 -9.40
N CYS A 329 30.04 -16.28 -10.20
CA CYS A 329 30.27 -15.90 -11.60
C CYS A 329 30.24 -14.39 -11.73
N VAL A 330 31.04 -13.88 -12.66
CA VAL A 330 30.94 -12.49 -13.13
C VAL A 330 30.14 -12.53 -14.43
N ARG A 331 28.92 -11.98 -14.39
CA ARG A 331 28.14 -11.73 -15.61
C ARG A 331 28.30 -10.29 -16.05
N VAL A 332 28.32 -10.11 -17.36
CA VAL A 332 28.50 -8.82 -18.03
C VAL A 332 27.15 -8.43 -18.62
N TYR A 333 26.66 -7.25 -18.27
CA TYR A 333 25.38 -6.72 -18.71
C TYR A 333 25.60 -5.35 -19.37
N ASP A 334 24.90 -5.10 -20.48
CA ASP A 334 24.82 -3.75 -21.02
C ASP A 334 23.61 -3.03 -20.41
N VAL A 335 23.87 -1.86 -19.81
CA VAL A 335 22.87 -1.01 -19.19
C VAL A 335 22.70 0.23 -20.04
N HIS A 336 21.48 0.48 -20.48
CA HIS A 336 21.12 1.63 -21.30
C HIS A 336 20.41 2.67 -20.45
N THR A 337 20.85 3.93 -20.53
CA THR A 337 20.25 5.04 -19.77
C THR A 337 19.94 6.22 -20.66
N CYS A 338 18.77 6.83 -20.50
CA CYS A 338 18.34 7.97 -21.29
C CYS A 338 19.31 9.17 -21.17
N LYS A 339 19.50 9.89 -22.28
CA LYS A 339 20.30 11.12 -22.32
C LYS A 339 19.58 12.32 -21.71
#